data_AF-A7US82-F1
#
_entry.id   AF-A7US82-F1
#
_cell.length_a   1.000
_cell.length_b   1.000
_cell.length_c   1.000
_cell.angle_alpha   90.00
_cell.angle_beta   90.00
_cell.angle_gamma   90.00
#
_symmetry.space_group_name_H-M   'P 1'
#
loop_
_entity.id
_entity.type
_entity.pdbx_description
1 polymer ?
#
loop_
_entity_poly.entity_id
_entity_poly.type
_entity_poly.pdbx_seq_one_letter_code
_entity_poly.pdbx_strand_id
1 'polypeptide(L)'
;MDLEFHVLSPLDKLRMNVGYFVRIMNTEKWIYNKTYDFCGFLQRPSVDRFGALVIDDLRQHGKVPTGCPLQAERYVFKNVTLNRVKLPPFLPETNFGFTVNCYIGPKNEKVFRSNWYGGLKRVML
;
A
#
# COMPACT_ATOMS: atom_id res chain seq x y z
N MET A 1 -3.29 -11.13 -10.84
CA MET A 1 -3.36 -11.78 -9.52
C MET A 1 -4.64 -11.34 -8.83
N ASP A 2 -5.14 -12.12 -7.88
CA ASP A 2 -6.29 -11.72 -7.07
C ASP A 2 -5.82 -11.29 -5.68
N LEU A 3 -6.34 -10.17 -5.18
CA LEU A 3 -6.08 -9.67 -3.84
C LEU A 3 -7.36 -9.71 -3.02
N GLU A 4 -7.23 -10.15 -1.78
CA GLU A 4 -8.36 -10.37 -0.91
C GLU A 4 -8.03 -9.93 0.52
N PHE A 5 -8.87 -9.04 1.05
CA PHE A 5 -8.73 -8.52 2.41
C PHE A 5 -9.99 -8.82 3.21
N HIS A 6 -9.82 -9.51 4.33
CA HIS A 6 -10.90 -9.81 5.27
C HIS A 6 -10.79 -8.85 6.44
N VAL A 7 -11.72 -7.91 6.51
CA VAL A 7 -11.83 -7.02 7.68
C VAL A 7 -12.72 -7.72 8.69
N LEU A 8 -12.14 -8.11 9.83
CA LEU A 8 -12.83 -8.93 10.84
C LEU A 8 -13.75 -8.12 11.76
N SER A 9 -13.47 -6.84 11.93
CA SER A 9 -14.26 -5.91 12.74
C SER A 9 -14.21 -4.51 12.14
N PRO A 10 -15.22 -3.64 12.38
CA PRO A 10 -15.18 -2.28 11.87
C PRO A 10 -13.93 -1.52 12.34
N LEU A 11 -13.16 -0.98 11.40
CA LEU A 11 -11.93 -0.25 11.70
C LEU A 11 -12.12 1.24 11.46
N ASP A 12 -11.96 2.03 12.51
CA ASP A 12 -11.98 3.49 12.46
C ASP A 12 -10.61 4.07 12.87
N LYS A 13 -10.31 5.29 12.42
CA LYS A 13 -9.08 6.03 12.74
C LYS A 13 -7.79 5.23 12.46
N LEU A 14 -7.73 4.62 11.28
CA LEU A 14 -6.58 3.84 10.83
C LEU A 14 -5.38 4.73 10.49
N ARG A 15 -4.23 4.43 11.07
CA ARG A 15 -2.93 4.95 10.63
C ARG A 15 -2.25 3.92 9.76
N MET A 16 -1.82 4.31 8.56
CA MET A 16 -1.11 3.44 7.63
C MET A 16 0.33 3.90 7.50
N ASN A 17 1.28 2.98 7.62
CA ASN A 17 2.67 3.16 7.25
C ASN A 17 2.94 2.40 5.96
N VAL A 18 3.49 3.10 4.98
CA VAL A 18 3.94 2.56 3.71
C VAL A 18 5.43 2.80 3.59
N GLY A 19 6.19 1.76 3.25
CA GLY A 19 7.62 1.85 3.12
C GLY A 19 8.15 1.10 1.89
N TYR A 20 9.17 1.67 1.26
CA TYR A 20 9.94 1.08 0.18
C TYR A 20 11.41 1.22 0.53
N PHE A 21 12.13 0.11 0.51
CA PHE A 21 13.56 0.07 0.74
C PHE A 21 14.26 -0.80 -0.30
N VAL A 22 15.53 -0.52 -0.49
CA VAL A 22 16.42 -1.34 -1.33
C VAL A 22 17.45 -2.00 -0.44
N ARG A 23 17.87 -3.21 -0.80
CA ARG A 23 18.96 -3.89 -0.11
C ARG A 23 20.26 -3.60 -0.84
N ILE A 24 21.17 -2.89 -0.18
CA ILE A 24 22.53 -2.64 -0.69
C ILE A 24 23.47 -3.37 0.25
N MET A 25 24.23 -4.32 -0.30
CA MET A 25 25.00 -5.30 0.48
C MET A 25 24.07 -6.05 1.45
N ASN A 26 24.25 -5.87 2.77
CA ASN A 26 23.42 -6.46 3.82
C ASN A 26 22.63 -5.40 4.64
N THR A 27 22.45 -4.19 4.10
CA THR A 27 21.71 -3.12 4.78
C THR A 27 20.49 -2.70 3.98
N GLU A 28 19.37 -2.55 4.69
CA GLU A 28 18.13 -1.99 4.14
C GLU A 28 18.19 -0.46 4.15
N LYS A 29 18.08 0.15 2.98
CA LYS A 29 18.07 1.60 2.79
C LYS A 29 16.68 2.04 2.37
N TRP A 30 15.97 2.73 3.26
CA TRP A 30 14.63 3.25 3.01
C TRP A 30 14.70 4.41 2.02
N ILE A 31 14.07 4.25 0.86
CA ILE A 31 13.88 5.31 -0.12
C ILE A 31 12.57 6.06 0.18
N TYR A 32 11.57 5.31 0.65
CA TYR A 32 10.28 5.85 1.06
C TYR A 32 9.87 5.22 2.38
N ASN A 33 9.44 6.02 3.34
CA ASN A 33 8.85 5.54 4.59
C ASN A 33 7.95 6.63 5.14
N LYS A 34 6.64 6.44 5.00
CA LYS A 34 5.65 7.45 5.38
C LYS A 34 4.52 6.82 6.16
N THR A 35 4.16 7.47 7.26
CA THR A 35 2.94 7.17 8.01
C THR A 35 1.93 8.27 7.78
N TYR A 36 0.68 7.92 7.50
CA TYR A 36 -0.42 8.86 7.30
C TYR A 36 -1.75 8.32 7.84
N ASP A 37 -2.73 9.21 8.00
CA ASP A 37 -4.11 8.85 8.31
C ASP A 37 -4.74 8.19 7.06
N PHE A 38 -5.03 6.90 7.16
CA PHE A 38 -5.61 6.13 6.07
C PHE A 38 -7.03 6.56 5.78
N CYS A 39 -7.82 6.88 6.82
CA CYS A 39 -9.20 7.33 6.64
C CYS A 39 -9.25 8.65 5.86
N GLY A 40 -8.37 9.60 6.22
CA GLY A 40 -8.18 10.83 5.46
C GLY A 40 -7.65 10.60 4.04
N PHE A 41 -6.76 9.62 3.84
CA PHE A 41 -6.25 9.25 2.51
C PHE A 41 -7.34 8.69 1.59
N LEU A 42 -8.27 7.86 2.08
CA LEU A 42 -9.37 7.33 1.26
C LEU A 42 -10.26 8.45 0.69
N GLN A 43 -10.46 9.52 1.47
CA GLN A 43 -11.20 10.71 1.04
C GLN A 43 -10.36 11.62 0.13
N ARG A 44 -9.06 11.75 0.42
CA ARG A 44 -8.11 12.60 -0.30
C ARG A 44 -6.82 11.84 -0.62
N PRO A 45 -6.79 11.07 -1.72
CA PRO A 45 -5.63 10.23 -2.06
C PRO A 45 -4.34 11.03 -2.29
N SER A 46 -4.43 12.33 -2.59
CA SER A 46 -3.28 13.21 -2.80
C SER A 46 -2.33 13.32 -1.59
N VAL A 47 -2.75 12.89 -0.39
CA VAL A 47 -1.89 12.81 0.81
C VAL A 47 -0.67 11.91 0.58
N ASP A 48 -0.81 10.85 -0.21
CA ASP A 48 0.29 9.95 -0.55
C ASP A 48 0.25 9.61 -2.05
N ARG A 49 1.17 10.17 -2.83
CA ARG A 49 1.21 9.96 -4.29
C ARG A 49 1.48 8.50 -4.65
N PHE A 50 2.29 7.78 -3.86
CA PHE A 50 2.57 6.38 -4.14
C PHE A 50 1.34 5.51 -3.88
N GLY A 51 0.72 5.65 -2.71
CA GLY A 51 -0.55 4.99 -2.39
C GLY A 51 -1.68 5.34 -3.36
N ALA A 52 -1.74 6.59 -3.85
CA ALA A 52 -2.73 7.02 -4.83
C ALA A 52 -2.64 6.23 -6.15
N LEU A 53 -1.42 5.98 -6.65
CA LEU A 53 -1.23 5.17 -7.85
C LEU A 53 -1.74 3.74 -7.66
N VAL A 54 -1.51 3.16 -6.47
CA VAL A 54 -1.95 1.80 -6.15
C VAL A 54 -3.47 1.74 -6.01
N ILE A 55 -4.07 2.67 -5.25
CA ILE A 55 -5.52 2.66 -5.03
C ILE A 55 -6.31 2.93 -6.32
N ASP A 56 -5.78 3.74 -7.23
CA ASP A 56 -6.39 4.01 -8.53
C ASP A 56 -6.37 2.77 -9.45
N ASP A 57 -5.32 1.96 -9.42
CA ASP A 57 -5.30 0.66 -10.11
C ASP A 57 -6.33 -0.29 -9.48
N LEU A 58 -6.33 -0.42 -8.15
CA LEU A 58 -7.26 -1.31 -7.44
C LEU A 58 -8.74 -0.98 -7.68
N ARG A 59 -9.09 0.31 -7.84
CA ARG A 59 -10.46 0.75 -8.18
C ARG A 59 -10.98 0.14 -9.49
N GLN A 60 -10.11 -0.23 -10.42
CA GLN A 60 -10.49 -0.90 -11.67
C GLN A 60 -10.80 -2.39 -11.47
N HIS A 61 -10.36 -2.96 -10.35
CA HIS A 61 -10.34 -4.39 -10.09
C HIS A 61 -11.31 -4.80 -8.97
N GLY A 62 -11.92 -3.86 -8.26
CA GLY A 62 -12.86 -4.13 -7.17
C GLY A 62 -13.37 -2.85 -6.47
N LYS A 63 -14.19 -3.05 -5.44
CA LYS A 63 -14.74 -1.96 -4.64
C LYS A 63 -13.72 -1.51 -3.58
N VAL A 64 -13.12 -0.34 -3.80
CA VAL A 64 -12.28 0.31 -2.81
C VAL A 64 -13.15 1.08 -1.80
N PRO A 65 -12.91 0.98 -0.48
CA PRO A 65 -13.60 1.81 0.50
C PRO A 65 -13.34 3.31 0.25
N THR A 66 -14.37 4.15 0.34
CA THR A 66 -14.26 5.60 0.12
C THR A 66 -13.98 6.40 1.40
N GLY A 67 -14.02 5.73 2.55
CA GLY A 67 -13.81 6.34 3.85
C GLY A 67 -13.89 5.31 4.97
N CYS A 68 -13.82 5.82 6.21
CA CYS A 68 -13.98 5.04 7.43
C CYS A 68 -15.39 5.25 8.03
N PRO A 69 -15.89 4.30 8.85
CA PRO A 69 -15.22 3.05 9.24
C PRO A 69 -15.16 2.03 8.09
N LEU A 70 -14.02 1.33 7.98
CA LEU A 70 -13.93 0.16 7.10
C LEU A 70 -14.84 -0.92 7.66
N GLN A 71 -15.85 -1.31 6.90
CA GLN A 71 -16.81 -2.32 7.35
C GLN A 71 -16.17 -3.69 7.49
N ALA A 72 -16.70 -4.49 8.40
CA ALA A 72 -16.34 -5.91 8.55
C ALA A 72 -16.88 -6.69 7.34
N GLU A 73 -16.15 -6.61 6.24
CA GLU A 73 -16.49 -7.25 4.98
C GLU A 73 -15.25 -7.78 4.26
N ARG A 74 -15.51 -8.58 3.23
CA ARG A 74 -14.49 -9.14 2.34
C ARG A 74 -14.32 -8.22 1.14
N TYR A 75 -13.17 -7.56 1.07
CA TYR A 75 -12.78 -6.76 -0.09
C TYR A 75 -12.03 -7.65 -1.07
N VAL A 76 -12.54 -7.77 -2.29
CA VAL A 76 -11.97 -8.60 -3.35
C VAL A 76 -11.61 -7.73 -4.54
N PHE A 77 -10.34 -7.81 -4.95
CA PHE A 77 -9.82 -7.17 -6.15
C PHE A 77 -9.34 -8.26 -7.12
N LYS A 78 -10.04 -8.42 -8.24
CA LYS A 78 -9.79 -9.51 -9.20
C LYS A 78 -8.96 -9.03 -10.38
N ASN A 79 -8.12 -9.92 -10.90
CA ASN A 79 -7.30 -9.66 -12.08
C ASN A 79 -6.39 -8.42 -11.94
N VAL A 80 -5.92 -8.12 -10.73
CA VAL A 80 -4.98 -7.03 -10.48
C VAL A 80 -3.71 -7.28 -11.27
N THR A 81 -3.33 -6.30 -12.09
CA THR A 81 -2.11 -6.38 -12.93
C THR A 81 -1.02 -5.43 -12.48
N LEU A 82 -1.36 -4.30 -11.84
CA LEU A 82 -0.44 -3.21 -11.52
C LEU A 82 0.32 -2.63 -12.73
N ASN A 83 -0.04 -3.00 -13.96
CA ASN A 83 0.65 -2.57 -15.18
C ASN A 83 0.49 -1.06 -15.47
N ARG A 84 -0.52 -0.43 -14.86
CA ARG A 84 -0.80 1.02 -14.99
C ARG A 84 -0.05 1.86 -13.96
N VAL A 85 0.55 1.22 -12.95
CA VAL A 85 1.31 1.92 -11.92
C VAL A 85 2.65 2.38 -12.51
N LYS A 86 2.73 3.67 -12.85
CA LYS A 86 3.97 4.30 -13.28
C LYS A 86 4.84 4.59 -12.07
N LEU A 87 5.83 3.75 -11.85
CA LEU A 87 6.78 3.93 -10.76
C LEU A 87 7.60 5.22 -10.93
N PRO A 88 7.86 5.96 -9.84
CA PRO A 88 8.69 7.16 -9.91
C PRO A 88 10.09 6.87 -10.47
N PRO A 89 10.65 7.77 -11.30
CA PRO A 89 11.91 7.53 -12.01
C PRO A 89 13.15 7.48 -11.11
N PHE A 90 13.03 7.92 -9.85
CA PHE A 90 14.11 7.85 -8.87
C PHE A 90 14.27 6.45 -8.25
N LEU A 91 13.34 5.52 -8.50
CA LEU A 91 13.47 4.15 -7.99
C LEU A 91 14.53 3.40 -8.80
N PRO A 92 15.61 2.91 -8.17
CA PRO A 92 16.70 2.25 -8.88
C PRO A 92 16.32 0.84 -9.32
N GLU A 93 16.94 0.37 -10.39
CA GLU A 93 16.80 -1.01 -10.88
C GLU A 93 17.53 -1.98 -9.93
N THR A 94 16.82 -2.51 -8.93
CA THR A 94 17.40 -3.35 -7.88
C THR A 94 16.34 -4.20 -7.18
N ASN A 95 16.81 -5.11 -6.33
CA ASN A 95 15.95 -5.83 -5.39
C ASN A 95 15.44 -4.87 -4.31
N PHE A 96 14.12 -4.89 -4.11
CA PHE A 96 13.43 -4.04 -3.17
C PHE A 96 12.62 -4.83 -2.17
N GLY A 97 12.34 -4.19 -1.04
CA GLY A 97 11.29 -4.56 -0.11
C GLY A 97 10.25 -3.45 -0.02
N PHE A 98 8.98 -3.85 0.05
CA PHE A 98 7.84 -2.96 0.22
C PHE A 98 7.02 -3.41 1.42
N THR A 99 6.67 -2.48 2.29
CA THR A 99 5.94 -2.75 3.54
C THR A 99 4.67 -1.93 3.62
N VAL A 100 3.63 -2.56 4.14
CA VAL A 100 2.36 -1.91 4.48
C VAL A 100 1.96 -2.36 5.86
N ASN A 101 1.83 -1.42 6.78
CA ASN A 101 1.38 -1.69 8.14
C ASN A 101 0.22 -0.76 8.49
N CYS A 102 -0.84 -1.29 9.09
CA CYS A 102 -1.93 -0.48 9.62
C CYS A 102 -2.02 -0.61 11.13
N TYR A 103 -2.34 0.50 11.77
CA TYR A 103 -2.39 0.66 13.22
C TYR A 103 -3.71 1.32 13.63
N ILE A 104 -4.20 0.96 14.81
CA ILE A 104 -5.35 1.61 15.45
C ILE A 104 -4.98 2.13 16.84
N GLY A 105 -5.79 3.08 17.31
CA GLY A 105 -5.72 3.58 18.68
C GLY A 105 -4.45 4.39 19.01
N PRO A 106 -4.40 4.99 20.21
CA PRO A 106 -3.26 5.82 20.64
C PRO A 106 -1.99 5.00 20.88
N LYS A 107 -2.12 3.69 21.12
CA LYS A 107 -0.99 2.78 21.35
C LYS A 107 -0.36 2.23 20.08
N ASN A 108 -0.86 2.62 18.88
CA ASN A 108 -0.44 2.06 17.59
C ASN A 108 -0.53 0.52 17.57
N GLU A 109 -1.67 -0.03 17.96
CA GLU A 109 -1.92 -1.47 17.91
C GLU A 109 -1.98 -1.91 16.44
N LYS A 110 -1.15 -2.88 16.06
CA LYS A 110 -1.01 -3.29 14.66
C LYS A 110 -2.14 -4.24 14.28
N VAL A 111 -2.95 -3.84 13.30
CA VAL A 111 -4.11 -4.62 12.81
C VAL A 111 -3.85 -5.27 11.45
N PHE A 112 -2.87 -4.77 10.71
CA PHE A 112 -2.48 -5.32 9.43
C PHE A 112 -0.97 -5.20 9.23
N ARG A 113 -0.38 -6.24 8.64
CA ARG A 113 1.02 -6.26 8.23
C ARG A 113 1.14 -7.00 6.90
N SER A 114 1.86 -6.39 5.98
CA SER A 114 2.25 -7.04 4.74
C SER A 114 3.66 -6.60 4.34
N ASN A 115 4.47 -7.57 3.91
CA ASN A 115 5.82 -7.34 3.40
C ASN A 115 5.94 -8.05 2.06
N TRP A 116 6.46 -7.33 1.07
CA TRP A 116 6.62 -7.78 -0.30
C TRP A 116 8.09 -7.62 -0.66
N TYR A 117 8.63 -8.59 -1.39
CA TYR A 117 9.99 -8.56 -1.87
C TYR A 117 9.97 -8.84 -3.37
N GLY A 118 10.80 -8.11 -4.12
CA GLY A 118 10.82 -8.24 -5.58
C GLY A 118 12.04 -7.59 -6.19
N GLY A 119 12.14 -7.68 -7.51
CA GLY A 119 13.14 -6.97 -8.30
C GLY A 119 12.46 -5.94 -9.19
N LEU A 120 12.96 -4.70 -9.17
CA LEU A 120 12.56 -3.69 -10.13
C LEU A 120 13.46 -3.80 -11.35
N LYS A 121 12.86 -3.92 -12.54
CA LYS A 121 13.56 -3.95 -13.84
C LYS A 121 13.05 -2.83 -14.72
N ARG A 122 13.94 -2.16 -15.46
CA ARG A 122 13.51 -1.17 -16.45
C ARG A 122 12.91 -1.91 -17.64
N VAL A 123 11.69 -1.56 -18.02
CA VAL A 123 11.10 -2.05 -19.27
C VAL A 123 11.62 -1.15 -20.40
N MET A 124 12.45 -1.72 -21.27
CA MET A 124 12.79 -1.09 -22.55
C MET A 124 11.63 -1.39 -23.51
N LEU A 125 10.86 -0.35 -23.86
CA LEU A 125 9.81 -0.41 -24.89
C LEU A 125 10.38 0.08 -26.22
#